data_AF-A0A8B9FIF8-F1
#
_entry.id   AF-A0A8B9FIF8-F1
#
_cell.length_a   1.000
_cell.length_b   1.000
_cell.length_c   1.000
_cell.angle_alpha   90.00
_cell.angle_beta   90.00
_cell.angle_gamma   90.00
#
_symmetry.space_group_name_H-M   'P 1'
#
loop_
_entity.id
_entity.type
_entity.pdbx_description
1 polymer ?
#
loop_
_entity_poly.entity_id
_entity_poly.type
_entity_poly.pdbx_seq_one_letter_code
_entity_poly.pdbx_strand_id
1 'polypeptide(L)'
;MQRYFSLADCDVVGFDLDHTLCRYHLSQSARLIYDSFAQYLVTEKGYDKDLLTLAPDSLDFCCKGLVLDIEEGNFLKLAEDGTVLRASHGTKSMTNEELLETYGRREWKHFNTVSRGTFTRPGCSKPSKYYLYDNYFDLPGALLCARVVDSLDQHDGQKKYDFWKDMVAAVQHNYKISAFKGKWVH
;
A
#
# COMPACT_ATOMS: atom_id res chain seq x y z
N MET A 1 7.76 33.42 -0.02
CA MET A 1 7.95 34.03 -1.35
C MET A 1 7.73 32.93 -2.38
N GLN A 2 6.63 32.96 -3.13
CA GLN A 2 6.40 31.98 -4.20
C GLN A 2 7.46 32.18 -5.29
N ARG A 3 8.21 31.13 -5.60
CA ARG A 3 9.10 31.10 -6.77
C ARG A 3 8.23 30.88 -8.00
N TYR A 4 8.33 31.78 -8.98
CA TYR A 4 7.71 31.58 -10.28
C TYR A 4 8.57 30.63 -11.10
N PHE A 5 7.93 29.73 -11.84
CA PHE A 5 8.55 28.78 -12.75
C PHE A 5 8.09 29.10 -14.17
N SER A 6 9.02 29.19 -15.12
CA SER A 6 8.74 29.45 -16.53
C SER A 6 9.28 28.31 -17.38
N LEU A 7 8.41 27.71 -18.20
CA LEU A 7 8.82 26.70 -19.18
C LEU A 7 9.74 27.28 -20.27
N ALA A 8 9.68 28.59 -20.52
CA ALA A 8 10.54 29.24 -21.50
C ALA A 8 12.01 29.27 -21.07
N ASP A 9 12.28 29.11 -19.77
CA ASP A 9 13.62 29.08 -19.21
C ASP A 9 14.22 27.66 -19.22
N CYS A 10 13.50 26.68 -19.76
CA CYS A 10 13.90 25.27 -19.78
C CYS A 10 14.34 24.84 -21.19
N ASP A 11 15.61 24.45 -21.37
CA ASP A 11 16.12 23.89 -22.63
C ASP A 11 15.65 22.45 -22.89
N VAL A 12 15.38 21.71 -21.82
CA VAL A 12 14.99 20.29 -21.86
C VAL A 12 13.89 20.04 -20.84
N VAL A 13 12.89 19.25 -21.25
CA VAL A 13 11.83 18.76 -20.36
C VAL A 13 11.87 17.24 -20.36
N GLY A 14 12.20 16.65 -19.21
CA GLY A 14 12.12 15.21 -18.98
C GLY A 14 10.73 14.82 -18.52
N PHE A 15 10.19 13.75 -19.12
CA PHE A 15 8.92 13.15 -18.71
C PHE A 15 9.17 11.77 -18.14
N ASP A 16 8.49 11.48 -17.04
CA ASP A 16 8.33 10.10 -16.59
C ASP A 16 7.44 9.34 -17.60
N LEU A 17 7.61 8.02 -17.69
CA LEU A 17 6.84 7.21 -18.62
C LEU A 17 5.52 6.80 -17.99
N ASP A 18 5.57 6.01 -16.93
CA ASP A 18 4.41 5.36 -16.36
C ASP A 18 3.54 6.34 -15.56
N HIS A 19 2.23 6.29 -15.79
CA HIS A 19 1.25 7.23 -15.21
C HIS A 19 1.48 8.72 -15.57
N THR A 20 2.48 9.04 -16.40
CA THR A 20 2.73 10.39 -16.95
C THR A 20 2.48 10.42 -18.45
N LEU A 21 3.32 9.78 -19.27
CA LEU A 21 3.09 9.63 -20.71
C LEU A 21 2.20 8.43 -21.04
N CYS A 22 2.47 7.29 -20.41
CA CYS A 22 1.69 6.06 -20.53
C CYS A 22 0.62 6.02 -19.44
N ARG A 23 -0.66 6.12 -19.83
CA ARG A 23 -1.78 6.09 -18.90
C ARG A 23 -2.42 4.72 -18.88
N TYR A 24 -2.35 4.06 -17.74
CA TYR A 24 -3.00 2.77 -17.50
C TYR A 24 -4.46 2.97 -17.10
N HIS A 25 -5.31 2.02 -17.48
CA HIS A 25 -6.62 1.91 -16.87
C HIS A 25 -6.49 1.33 -15.46
N LEU A 26 -6.68 2.18 -14.45
CA LEU A 26 -6.36 1.86 -13.06
C LEU A 26 -7.11 0.65 -12.51
N SER A 27 -8.36 0.44 -12.89
CA SER A 27 -9.13 -0.71 -12.39
C SER A 27 -8.59 -2.04 -12.91
N GLN A 28 -8.24 -2.13 -14.19
CA GLN A 28 -7.65 -3.34 -14.79
C GLN A 28 -6.22 -3.56 -14.28
N SER A 29 -5.39 -2.50 -14.20
CA SER A 29 -4.02 -2.64 -13.71
C SER A 29 -3.99 -3.01 -12.23
N ALA A 30 -4.84 -2.38 -11.40
CA ALA A 30 -4.93 -2.71 -9.98
C ALA A 30 -5.34 -4.17 -9.77
N ARG A 31 -6.31 -4.67 -10.56
CA ARG A 31 -6.70 -6.07 -10.54
C ARG A 31 -5.55 -7.00 -10.89
N LEU A 32 -4.84 -6.70 -11.98
CA LEU A 32 -3.72 -7.52 -12.44
C LEU A 32 -2.59 -7.61 -11.40
N ILE A 33 -2.25 -6.50 -10.76
CA ILE A 33 -1.26 -6.43 -9.69
C ILE A 33 -1.74 -7.22 -8.46
N TYR A 34 -3.00 -7.03 -8.05
CA TYR A 34 -3.59 -7.77 -6.93
C TYR A 34 -3.51 -9.28 -7.16
N ASP A 35 -3.97 -9.75 -8.32
CA ASP A 35 -4.01 -11.17 -8.67
C ASP A 35 -2.59 -11.75 -8.68
N SER A 36 -1.62 -11.02 -9.21
CA SER A 36 -0.20 -11.40 -9.23
C SER A 36 0.39 -11.56 -7.82
N PHE A 37 0.16 -10.58 -6.95
CA PHE A 37 0.63 -10.64 -5.55
C PHE A 37 -0.06 -11.78 -4.78
N ALA A 38 -1.39 -11.89 -4.90
CA ALA A 38 -2.19 -12.92 -4.24
C ALA A 38 -1.72 -14.32 -4.65
N GLN A 39 -1.53 -14.53 -5.96
CA GLN A 39 -1.04 -15.80 -6.51
C GLN A 39 0.33 -16.17 -5.91
N TYR A 40 1.26 -15.22 -5.85
CA TYR A 40 2.58 -15.44 -5.27
C TYR A 40 2.51 -15.79 -3.78
N LEU A 41 1.73 -15.04 -2.99
CA LEU A 41 1.57 -15.30 -1.55
C LEU A 41 0.96 -16.69 -1.28
N VAL A 42 -0.05 -17.09 -2.05
CA VAL A 42 -0.69 -18.40 -1.85
C VAL A 42 0.22 -19.55 -2.29
N THR A 43 0.86 -19.44 -3.45
CA THR A 43 1.64 -20.56 -4.02
C THR A 43 3.04 -20.71 -3.45
N GLU A 44 3.76 -19.61 -3.29
CA GLU A 44 5.17 -19.63 -2.88
C GLU A 44 5.33 -19.48 -1.36
N LYS A 45 4.34 -18.87 -0.69
CA LYS A 45 4.40 -18.56 0.74
C LYS A 45 3.36 -19.30 1.59
N GLY A 46 2.39 -19.96 0.97
CA GLY A 46 1.42 -20.81 1.66
C GLY A 46 0.32 -20.07 2.42
N TYR A 47 0.02 -18.81 2.05
CA TYR A 47 -1.11 -18.07 2.61
C TYR A 47 -2.46 -18.68 2.17
N ASP A 48 -3.54 -18.28 2.86
CA ASP A 48 -4.88 -18.77 2.58
C ASP A 48 -5.31 -18.48 1.13
N LYS A 49 -5.94 -19.48 0.50
CA LYS A 49 -6.48 -19.39 -0.86
C LYS A 49 -7.59 -18.35 -0.98
N ASP A 50 -8.22 -17.96 0.13
CA ASP A 50 -9.22 -16.90 0.16
C ASP A 50 -8.67 -15.56 -0.37
N LEU A 51 -7.35 -15.33 -0.30
CA LEU A 51 -6.71 -14.17 -0.92
C LEU A 51 -6.88 -14.09 -2.45
N LEU A 52 -7.14 -15.21 -3.13
CA LEU A 52 -7.38 -15.24 -4.58
C LEU A 52 -8.78 -14.76 -4.97
N THR A 53 -9.70 -14.71 -4.00
CA THR A 53 -11.09 -14.33 -4.25
C THR A 53 -11.28 -12.84 -4.02
N LEU A 54 -11.32 -12.07 -5.11
CA LEU A 54 -11.58 -10.63 -5.06
C LEU A 54 -13.05 -10.33 -5.38
N ALA A 55 -13.78 -9.78 -4.43
CA ALA A 55 -15.15 -9.32 -4.66
C ALA A 55 -15.13 -8.03 -5.50
N PRO A 56 -16.20 -7.77 -6.28
CA PRO A 56 -16.42 -6.45 -6.87
C PRO A 56 -16.27 -5.36 -5.80
N ASP A 57 -15.63 -4.24 -6.14
CA ASP A 57 -15.47 -3.06 -5.28
C ASP A 57 -14.48 -3.21 -4.09
N SER A 58 -13.89 -4.37 -3.85
CA SER A 58 -12.92 -4.54 -2.76
C SER A 58 -11.70 -3.63 -2.89
N LEU A 59 -11.32 -3.28 -4.13
CA LEU A 59 -10.19 -2.39 -4.40
C LEU A 59 -10.45 -0.93 -4.02
N ASP A 60 -11.69 -0.54 -3.69
CA ASP A 60 -12.02 0.81 -3.22
C ASP A 60 -11.38 1.12 -1.85
N PHE A 61 -10.94 0.08 -1.12
CA PHE A 61 -10.08 0.22 0.05
C PHE A 61 -8.77 0.96 -0.26
N CYS A 62 -8.24 0.77 -1.47
CA CYS A 62 -6.93 1.24 -1.85
C CYS A 62 -6.95 2.73 -2.20
N CYS A 63 -6.41 3.58 -1.32
CA CYS A 63 -6.26 5.01 -1.55
C CYS A 63 -4.78 5.41 -1.60
N LYS A 64 -4.37 6.20 -2.60
CA LYS A 64 -3.01 6.74 -2.67
C LYS A 64 -2.71 7.59 -1.43
N GLY A 65 -1.53 7.44 -0.87
CA GLY A 65 -1.09 8.10 0.37
C GLY A 65 -1.59 7.41 1.64
N LEU A 66 -2.03 6.15 1.56
CA LEU A 66 -2.32 5.34 2.74
C LEU A 66 -1.01 4.92 3.42
N VAL A 67 -0.99 4.99 4.74
CA VAL A 67 0.14 4.52 5.56
C VAL A 67 -0.24 3.20 6.20
N LEU A 68 0.56 2.17 6.02
CA LEU A 68 0.46 0.92 6.78
C LEU A 68 1.41 0.98 7.97
N ASP A 69 0.86 0.82 9.16
CA ASP A 69 1.56 0.45 10.38
C ASP A 69 1.69 -1.07 10.46
N ILE A 70 2.88 -1.57 10.19
CA ILE A 70 3.16 -3.00 10.09
C ILE A 70 3.13 -3.64 11.48
N GLU A 71 3.48 -2.90 12.54
CA GLU A 71 3.52 -3.46 13.90
C GLU A 71 2.11 -3.68 14.44
N GLU A 72 1.20 -2.76 14.15
CA GLU A 72 -0.18 -2.78 14.67
C GLU A 72 -1.22 -3.25 13.64
N GLY A 73 -0.82 -3.57 12.41
CA GLY A 73 -1.74 -4.02 11.35
C GLY A 73 -2.74 -2.93 10.90
N ASN A 74 -2.42 -1.66 11.16
CA ASN A 74 -3.34 -0.54 10.95
C ASN A 74 -3.04 0.20 9.65
N PHE A 75 -4.09 0.62 8.96
CA PHE A 75 -3.99 1.47 7.78
C PHE A 75 -4.53 2.86 8.10
N LEU A 76 -3.75 3.89 7.82
CA LEU A 76 -4.02 5.27 8.21
C LEU A 76 -4.08 6.17 6.99
N LYS A 77 -5.15 6.98 6.91
CA LYS A 77 -5.23 8.13 6.02
C LYS A 77 -4.97 9.38 6.84
N LEU A 78 -3.91 10.10 6.51
CA LEU A 78 -3.47 11.28 7.25
C LEU A 78 -3.75 12.56 6.47
N ALA A 79 -3.99 13.65 7.19
CA ALA A 79 -3.93 15.00 6.67
C ALA A 79 -2.48 15.50 6.56
N GLU A 80 -2.28 16.64 5.92
CA GLU A 80 -0.96 17.26 5.74
C GLU A 80 -0.26 17.61 7.07
N ASP A 81 -1.03 17.83 8.14
CA ASP A 81 -0.53 18.13 9.48
C ASP A 81 -0.30 16.87 10.34
N GLY A 82 -0.60 15.68 9.81
CA GLY A 82 -0.49 14.41 10.54
C GLY A 82 -1.74 13.98 11.31
N THR A 83 -2.85 14.70 11.16
CA THR A 83 -4.14 14.29 11.72
C THR A 83 -4.65 13.02 11.05
N VAL A 84 -5.04 12.02 11.83
CA VAL A 84 -5.67 10.77 11.37
C VAL A 84 -7.10 11.08 10.92
N LEU A 85 -7.31 11.09 9.60
CA LEU A 85 -8.62 11.32 8.99
C LEU A 85 -9.48 10.07 9.01
N ARG A 86 -8.87 8.91 8.72
CA ARG A 86 -9.50 7.58 8.75
C ARG A 86 -8.46 6.55 9.15
N ALA A 87 -8.90 5.49 9.81
CA ALA A 87 -8.09 4.31 10.03
C ALA A 87 -8.89 3.02 9.83
N SER A 88 -8.21 1.93 9.52
CA SER A 88 -8.73 0.58 9.62
C SER A 88 -7.71 -0.32 10.31
N HIS A 89 -8.19 -1.36 10.98
CA HIS A 89 -7.37 -2.50 11.38
C HIS A 89 -7.70 -3.64 10.44
N GLY A 90 -6.71 -4.10 9.68
CA GLY A 90 -6.98 -4.94 8.51
C GLY A 90 -8.00 -4.27 7.59
N THR A 91 -9.05 -4.99 7.16
CA THR A 91 -10.14 -4.42 6.34
C THR A 91 -11.24 -3.74 7.16
N LYS A 92 -11.23 -3.88 8.49
CA LYS A 92 -12.25 -3.30 9.37
C LYS A 92 -11.97 -1.83 9.64
N SER A 93 -12.84 -0.95 9.14
CA SER A 93 -12.80 0.48 9.44
C SER A 93 -12.98 0.76 10.93
N MET A 94 -12.17 1.66 11.48
CA MET A 94 -12.30 2.12 12.87
C MET A 94 -13.39 3.18 13.00
N THR A 95 -14.17 3.14 14.07
CA THR A 95 -15.13 4.20 14.41
C THR A 95 -14.43 5.45 14.94
N ASN A 96 -15.18 6.55 15.06
CA ASN A 96 -14.64 7.78 15.63
C ASN A 96 -14.19 7.60 17.08
N GLU A 97 -14.88 6.76 17.85
CA GLU A 97 -14.57 6.42 19.23
C GLU A 97 -13.30 5.58 19.31
N GLU A 98 -13.17 4.53 18.48
CA GLU A 98 -11.97 3.70 18.39
C GLU A 98 -10.74 4.51 17.96
N LEU A 99 -10.92 5.48 17.05
CA LEU A 99 -9.88 6.42 16.64
C LEU A 99 -9.41 7.30 17.81
N LEU A 100 -10.33 7.81 18.62
CA LEU A 100 -10.01 8.65 19.78
C LEU A 100 -9.34 7.84 20.90
N GLU A 101 -9.76 6.59 21.10
CA GLU A 101 -9.13 5.69 22.05
C GLU A 101 -7.70 5.34 21.65
N THR A 102 -7.49 5.01 20.37
CA THR A 102 -6.19 4.57 19.84
C THR A 102 -5.20 5.73 19.65
N TYR A 103 -5.66 6.84 19.06
CA TYR A 103 -4.82 7.96 18.64
C TYR A 103 -5.02 9.22 19.50
N GLY A 104 -5.84 9.16 20.55
CA GLY A 104 -6.10 10.30 21.44
C GLY A 104 -6.75 11.46 20.71
N ARG A 105 -5.97 12.51 20.43
CA ARG A 105 -6.43 13.70 19.67
C ARG A 105 -6.41 13.49 18.15
N ARG A 106 -6.41 12.24 17.68
CA ARG A 106 -6.21 11.87 16.27
C ARG A 106 -4.87 12.35 15.71
N GLU A 107 -3.89 12.59 16.56
CA GLU A 107 -2.55 12.96 16.11
C GLU A 107 -1.70 11.69 16.07
N TRP A 108 -1.21 11.33 14.87
CA TRP A 108 -0.33 10.19 14.78
C TRP A 108 1.09 10.57 15.22
N LYS A 109 1.51 10.06 16.39
CA LYS A 109 2.79 10.39 17.03
C LYS A 109 4.01 10.13 16.14
N HIS A 110 3.89 9.23 15.17
CA HIS A 110 4.96 8.85 14.25
C HIS A 110 4.97 9.65 12.95
N PHE A 111 4.05 10.60 12.77
CA PHE A 111 3.97 11.43 11.57
C PHE A 111 5.30 12.11 11.26
N ASN A 112 5.96 12.71 12.26
CA ASN A 112 7.28 13.35 12.09
C ASN A 112 8.39 12.38 11.67
N THR A 113 8.28 11.08 11.98
CA THR A 113 9.25 10.07 11.54
C THR A 113 9.03 9.71 10.07
N VAL A 114 7.76 9.62 9.69
CA VAL A 114 7.28 9.34 8.34
C VAL A 114 7.54 10.53 7.40
N SER A 115 7.15 11.75 7.77
CA SER A 115 7.33 12.96 6.96
C SER A 115 8.80 13.33 6.73
N ARG A 116 9.73 12.84 7.56
CA ARG A 116 11.19 12.97 7.35
C ARG A 116 11.78 11.92 6.41
N GLY A 117 10.96 11.08 5.78
CA GLY A 117 11.39 10.12 4.75
C GLY A 117 11.79 8.75 5.29
N THR A 118 11.48 8.43 6.55
CA THR A 118 11.82 7.13 7.16
C THR A 118 10.77 6.06 6.83
N PHE A 119 10.54 5.81 5.54
CA PHE A 119 9.60 4.78 5.08
C PHE A 119 10.33 3.47 4.79
N THR A 120 9.65 2.34 5.01
CA THR A 120 10.07 1.11 4.36
C THR A 120 9.86 1.26 2.87
N ARG A 121 10.91 1.04 2.08
CA ARG A 121 10.79 0.87 0.64
C ARG A 121 11.22 -0.55 0.27
N PRO A 122 10.61 -1.17 -0.75
CA PRO A 122 11.07 -2.47 -1.23
C PRO A 122 12.57 -2.37 -1.60
N GLY A 123 13.43 -3.15 -0.93
CA GLY A 123 14.88 -3.13 -1.14
C GLY A 123 15.71 -2.26 -0.17
N CYS A 124 15.10 -1.55 0.78
CA CYS A 124 15.84 -0.88 1.85
C CYS A 124 16.25 -1.85 2.96
N SER A 125 17.51 -1.76 3.40
CA SER A 125 18.14 -2.65 4.39
C SER A 125 17.76 -2.39 5.85
N LYS A 126 17.02 -1.31 6.15
CA LYS A 126 16.47 -1.06 7.48
C LYS A 126 14.97 -1.38 7.48
N PRO A 127 14.50 -2.32 8.33
CA PRO A 127 13.07 -2.53 8.51
C PRO A 127 12.50 -1.27 9.18
N SER A 128 11.72 -0.47 8.42
CA SER A 128 10.90 0.56 9.03
C SER A 128 9.56 -0.05 9.41
N LYS A 129 8.96 0.50 10.47
CA LYS A 129 7.69 0.04 11.01
C LYS A 129 6.49 0.45 10.14
N TYR A 130 6.73 1.39 9.22
CA TYR A 130 5.70 2.04 8.43
C TYR A 130 5.98 1.93 6.93
N TYR A 131 4.94 1.68 6.15
CA TYR A 131 4.95 1.70 4.70
C TYR A 131 4.01 2.78 4.17
N LEU A 132 4.41 3.51 3.13
CA LEU A 132 3.57 4.50 2.47
C LEU A 132 3.26 4.03 1.05
N TYR A 133 1.97 3.87 0.75
CA TYR A 133 1.50 3.57 -0.60
C TYR A 133 1.41 4.87 -1.43
N ASP A 134 2.53 5.30 -2.01
CA ASP A 134 2.66 6.56 -2.75
C ASP A 134 2.61 6.43 -4.28
N ASN A 135 2.49 5.21 -4.80
CA ASN A 135 2.42 4.91 -6.23
C ASN A 135 1.27 3.92 -6.52
N TYR A 136 1.00 3.63 -7.79
CA TYR A 136 -0.10 2.73 -8.18
C TYR A 136 0.34 1.27 -8.40
N PHE A 137 1.64 1.00 -8.37
CA PHE A 137 2.21 -0.33 -8.66
C PHE A 137 2.17 -1.28 -7.48
N ASP A 138 2.19 -0.74 -6.27
CA ASP A 138 2.10 -1.50 -5.01
C ASP A 138 0.79 -1.28 -4.26
N LEU A 139 0.03 -0.25 -4.61
CA LEU A 139 -1.21 0.15 -3.95
C LEU A 139 -2.24 -0.99 -3.79
N PRO A 140 -2.48 -1.87 -4.78
CA PRO A 140 -3.37 -3.02 -4.59
C PRO A 140 -2.90 -3.99 -3.50
N GLY A 141 -1.60 -3.98 -3.20
CA GLY A 141 -1.01 -4.70 -2.08
C GLY A 141 -1.51 -4.24 -0.71
N ALA A 142 -2.06 -3.01 -0.59
CA ALA A 142 -2.65 -2.53 0.66
C ALA A 142 -3.83 -3.41 1.10
N LEU A 143 -4.74 -3.73 0.17
CA LEU A 143 -5.87 -4.63 0.44
C LEU A 143 -5.39 -6.05 0.79
N LEU A 144 -4.34 -6.54 0.13
CA LEU A 144 -3.76 -7.85 0.47
C LEU A 144 -3.21 -7.88 1.89
N CYS A 145 -2.42 -6.87 2.26
CA CYS A 145 -1.91 -6.73 3.62
C CYS A 145 -3.07 -6.67 4.62
N ALA A 146 -4.13 -5.93 4.30
CA ALA A 146 -5.31 -5.81 5.17
C ALA A 146 -6.00 -7.15 5.41
N ARG A 147 -6.21 -7.94 4.35
CA ARG A 147 -6.79 -9.28 4.46
C ARG A 147 -5.89 -10.29 5.17
N VAL A 148 -4.57 -10.16 5.00
CA VAL A 148 -3.60 -10.96 5.74
C VAL A 148 -3.68 -10.66 7.24
N VAL A 149 -3.77 -9.38 7.62
CA VAL A 149 -4.01 -8.98 9.02
C VAL A 149 -5.31 -9.62 9.54
N ASP A 150 -6.43 -9.48 8.81
CA ASP A 150 -7.71 -10.06 9.23
C ASP A 150 -7.63 -11.59 9.46
N SER A 151 -6.89 -12.30 8.60
CA SER A 151 -6.70 -13.75 8.71
C SER A 151 -5.81 -14.13 9.90
N LEU A 152 -4.71 -13.41 10.11
CA LEU A 152 -3.79 -13.65 11.23
C LEU A 152 -4.46 -13.38 12.59
N ASP A 153 -5.29 -12.34 12.68
CA ASP A 153 -5.99 -12.00 13.91
C ASP A 153 -7.04 -13.05 14.30
N GLN A 154 -7.63 -13.74 13.32
CA GLN A 154 -8.58 -14.83 13.57
C GLN A 154 -7.90 -16.10 14.09
N HIS A 155 -6.65 -16.37 13.66
CA HIS A 155 -5.98 -17.64 13.92
C HIS A 155 -4.97 -17.60 15.06
N ASP A 156 -4.15 -16.54 15.17
CA ASP A 156 -2.91 -16.64 15.95
C ASP A 156 -2.93 -15.87 17.27
N GLY A 157 -3.84 -14.91 17.46
CA GLY A 157 -3.94 -14.10 18.69
C GLY A 157 -2.66 -13.34 19.09
N GLN A 158 -1.55 -13.51 18.37
CA GLN A 158 -0.26 -12.88 18.57
C GLN A 158 -0.13 -11.66 17.67
N LYS A 159 0.07 -10.50 18.31
CA LYS A 159 0.11 -9.16 17.71
C LYS A 159 1.34 -8.86 16.84
N LYS A 160 2.22 -9.81 16.55
CA LYS A 160 3.48 -9.52 15.85
C LYS A 160 3.44 -10.03 14.42
N TYR A 161 3.20 -9.12 13.49
CA TYR A 161 3.17 -9.41 12.07
C TYR A 161 4.59 -9.53 11.48
N ASP A 162 4.89 -10.64 10.80
CA ASP A 162 6.12 -10.82 9.99
C ASP A 162 5.83 -10.98 8.49
N PHE A 163 4.58 -10.74 8.05
CA PHE A 163 4.17 -10.93 6.65
C PHE A 163 4.81 -9.93 5.68
N TRP A 164 5.37 -8.83 6.19
CA TRP A 164 5.90 -7.75 5.34
C TRP A 164 7.04 -8.22 4.41
N LYS A 165 7.89 -9.14 4.87
CA LYS A 165 8.97 -9.71 4.05
C LYS A 165 8.42 -10.45 2.83
N ASP A 166 7.30 -11.14 3.01
CA ASP A 166 6.63 -11.88 1.94
C ASP A 166 5.94 -10.94 0.96
N MET A 167 5.33 -9.85 1.47
CA MET A 167 4.79 -8.79 0.62
C MET A 167 5.86 -8.13 -0.24
N VAL A 168 7.03 -7.83 0.33
CA VAL A 168 8.17 -7.29 -0.44
C VAL A 168 8.62 -8.30 -1.51
N ALA A 169 8.66 -9.59 -1.20
CA ALA A 169 8.99 -10.63 -2.18
C ALA A 169 7.93 -10.72 -3.30
N ALA A 170 6.65 -10.57 -2.99
CA ALA A 170 5.57 -10.53 -3.97
C ALA A 170 5.67 -9.31 -4.89
N VAL A 171 5.93 -8.12 -4.33
CA VAL A 171 6.19 -6.90 -5.10
C VAL A 171 7.37 -7.11 -6.04
N GLN A 172 8.50 -7.63 -5.54
CA GLN A 172 9.68 -7.92 -6.37
C GLN A 172 9.42 -8.98 -7.46
N HIS A 173 8.56 -9.96 -7.19
CA HIS A 173 8.15 -10.94 -8.18
C HIS A 173 7.38 -10.28 -9.33
N ASN A 174 6.47 -9.38 -9.01
CA ASN A 174 5.63 -8.68 -9.99
C ASN A 174 6.41 -7.79 -10.97
N TYR A 175 7.57 -7.26 -10.56
CA TYR A 175 8.46 -6.52 -11.46
C TYR A 175 9.23 -7.42 -12.44
N LYS A 176 9.13 -8.75 -12.33
CA LYS A 176 9.69 -9.67 -13.33
C LYS A 176 8.71 -9.81 -14.49
N ILE A 177 9.21 -9.69 -15.72
CA ILE A 177 8.43 -9.86 -16.96
C ILE A 177 7.66 -11.20 -16.97
N SER A 178 8.20 -12.24 -16.33
CA SER A 178 7.55 -13.55 -16.22
C SER A 178 6.29 -13.60 -15.35
N ALA A 179 6.03 -12.56 -14.53
CA ALA A 179 4.89 -12.51 -13.63
C ALA A 179 3.57 -12.24 -14.36
N PHE A 180 3.61 -11.53 -15.49
CA PHE A 180 2.43 -11.24 -16.30
C PHE A 180 2.36 -12.17 -17.52
N LYS A 181 1.82 -13.37 -17.34
CA LYS A 181 1.48 -14.25 -18.47
C LYS A 181 0.06 -13.96 -18.94
N GLY A 182 -0.11 -12.98 -19.84
CA GLY A 182 -1.40 -12.64 -20.42
C GLY A 182 -1.30 -12.05 -21.83
N LYS A 183 -2.24 -12.40 -22.71
CA LYS A 183 -2.43 -11.73 -24.00
C LYS A 183 -2.98 -10.32 -23.75
N TRP A 184 -2.21 -9.30 -24.09
CA TRP A 184 -2.71 -7.92 -24.14
C TRP A 184 -3.79 -7.85 -25.21
N VAL A 185 -5.04 -7.65 -24.81
CA VAL A 185 -6.15 -7.45 -25.74
C VAL A 185 -6.04 -6.00 -26.23
N HIS A 186 -5.72 -5.85 -27.51
CA HIS A 186 -5.70 -4.57 -28.23
C HIS A 186 -7.12 -4.05 -28.46
#